data_AF-A0A228JIM8-F1
#
_entry.id   AF-A0A228JIM8-F1
#
_cell.length_a   1.000
_cell.length_b   1.000
_cell.length_c   1.000
_cell.angle_alpha   90.00
_cell.angle_beta   90.00
_cell.angle_gamma   90.00
#
_symmetry.space_group_name_H-M   'P 1'
#
loop_
_entity.id
_entity.type
_entity.pdbx_description
1 polymer ?
#
loop_
_entity_poly.entity_id
_entity_poly.type
_entity_poly.pdbx_seq_one_letter_code
_entity_poly.pdbx_strand_id
1 'polypeptide(L)' 'MLSVYVVKTGEQFLCTAEDGDIGMAPAVEDATSFGSYEEAEKAAHVHADPGYEIVAVCVIRH' A
#
# COMPACT_ATOMS: atom_id res chain seq x y z
N MET A 1 -11.27 -14.34 4.57
CA MET A 1 -9.90 -13.96 4.94
C MET A 1 -9.20 -13.56 3.66
N LEU A 2 -8.92 -12.28 3.47
CA LEU A 2 -8.33 -11.77 2.23
C LEU A 2 -6.98 -11.14 2.58
N SER A 3 -5.91 -11.68 2.03
CA SER A 3 -4.57 -11.13 2.21
C SER A 3 -4.36 -10.06 1.15
N VAL A 4 -4.19 -8.82 1.59
CA VAL A 4 -3.81 -7.70 0.73
C VAL A 4 -2.37 -7.31 1.01
N TYR A 5 -1.72 -6.67 0.05
CA TYR A 5 -0.39 -6.11 0.20
C TYR A 5 -0.51 -4.59 0.27
N VAL A 6 0.14 -3.97 1.23
CA VAL A 6 0.24 -2.51 1.34
C VAL A 6 1.69 -2.11 1.25
N VAL A 7 1.95 -0.92 0.72
CA VAL A 7 3.30 -0.38 0.60
C VAL A 7 3.53 0.58 1.75
N LYS A 8 4.55 0.33 2.57
CA LYS A 8 4.99 1.20 3.65
C LYS A 8 6.28 1.90 3.24
N THR A 9 6.37 3.20 3.41
CA THR A 9 7.61 3.95 3.21
C THR A 9 7.92 4.79 4.44
N GLY A 10 9.03 4.48 5.11
CA GLY A 10 9.36 5.06 6.41
C GLY A 10 8.28 4.79 7.47
N GLU A 11 7.53 5.84 7.83
CA GLU A 11 6.45 5.84 8.83
C GLU A 11 5.05 5.98 8.22
N GLN A 12 4.95 6.10 6.90
CA GLN A 12 3.69 6.29 6.18
C GLN A 12 3.44 5.13 5.20
N PHE A 13 2.23 5.05 4.68
CA PHE A 13 1.78 4.06 3.73
C PHE A 13 1.36 4.73 2.42
N LEU A 14 1.62 4.06 1.30
CA LEU A 14 1.17 4.50 0.00
C LEU A 14 -0.35 4.48 -0.05
N CYS A 15 -0.96 5.62 -0.38
CA CYS A 15 -2.39 5.76 -0.59
C CYS A 15 -2.61 6.32 -1.99
N THR A 16 -3.38 5.62 -2.80
CA THR A 16 -3.83 6.02 -4.13
C THR A 16 -5.27 6.44 -3.99
N ALA A 17 -5.53 7.72 -4.23
CA ALA A 17 -6.89 8.26 -4.26
C ALA A 17 -7.63 7.76 -5.51
N GLU A 18 -8.97 7.82 -5.48
CA GLU A 18 -9.82 7.42 -6.60
C GLU A 18 -9.56 8.21 -7.90
N ASP A 19 -8.97 9.41 -7.80
CA ASP A 19 -8.59 10.23 -8.96
C ASP A 19 -7.24 9.80 -9.59
N GLY A 20 -6.53 8.86 -8.97
CA GLY A 20 -5.20 8.43 -9.40
C GLY A 20 -4.05 9.25 -8.79
N ASP A 21 -4.36 10.23 -7.94
CA ASP A 21 -3.36 10.92 -7.12
C ASP A 21 -2.75 9.97 -6.10
N ILE A 22 -1.42 9.97 -6.05
CA ILE A 22 -0.68 9.19 -5.06
C ILE A 22 -0.33 10.10 -3.89
N GLY A 23 -0.87 9.78 -2.72
CA GLY A 23 -0.56 10.37 -1.44
C GLY A 23 0.08 9.38 -0.48
N MET A 24 0.34 9.87 0.73
CA MET A 24 0.89 9.09 1.84
C MET A 24 -0.07 9.18 3.02
N ALA A 25 -0.50 8.04 3.52
CA ALA A 25 -1.35 7.94 4.70
C ALA A 25 -0.53 7.54 5.93
N PRO A 26 -0.77 8.11 7.11
CA PRO A 26 -0.13 7.65 8.34
C PRO A 26 -0.68 6.29 8.83
N ALA A 27 -1.87 5.89 8.34
CA ALA A 27 -2.55 4.67 8.73
C ALA A 27 -2.63 3.67 7.58
N VAL A 28 -2.57 2.38 7.93
CA VAL A 28 -2.71 1.27 6.97
C VAL A 28 -4.14 1.11 6.46
N GLU A 29 -5.13 1.60 7.20
CA GLU A 29 -6.55 1.54 6.84
C GLU A 29 -6.87 2.40 5.61
N ASP A 30 -6.16 3.52 5.46
CA ASP A 30 -6.22 4.41 4.31
C ASP A 30 -5.17 4.07 3.24
N ALA A 31 -4.35 3.04 3.47
CA ALA A 31 -3.35 2.62 2.50
C ALA A 31 -3.99 1.89 1.33
N THR A 32 -3.36 2.01 0.16
CA THR A 32 -3.76 1.23 -1.00
C THR A 32 -3.39 -0.23 -0.78
N SER A 33 -4.44 -1.04 -0.78
CA SER A 33 -4.36 -2.48 -0.68
C SER A 33 -4.32 -3.09 -2.08
N PHE A 34 -3.22 -3.77 -2.40
CA PHE A 34 -3.04 -4.51 -3.64
C PHE A 34 -3.43 -5.97 -3.44
N GLY A 35 -4.03 -6.57 -4.46
CA GLY A 35 -4.34 -8.00 -4.46
C GLY A 35 -3.12 -8.90 -4.68
N SER A 36 -2.05 -8.33 -5.24
CA SER A 36 -0.84 -9.05 -5.63
C SER A 36 0.42 -8.29 -5.18
N TYR A 37 1.46 -9.03 -4.80
CA TYR A 37 2.75 -8.45 -4.43
C TYR A 37 3.38 -7.67 -5.58
N GLU A 38 3.31 -8.19 -6.81
CA GLU A 38 3.85 -7.54 -8.01
C GLU A 38 3.21 -6.16 -8.28
N GLU A 39 1.91 -6.02 -8.05
CA GLU A 39 1.22 -4.74 -8.19
C GLU A 39 1.65 -3.75 -7.11
N ALA A 40 1.76 -4.23 -5.87
CA ALA A 40 2.26 -3.41 -4.76
C ALA A 40 3.69 -2.93 -5.04
N GLU A 41 4.57 -3.83 -5.50
CA GLU A 41 5.96 -3.50 -5.81
C GLU A 41 6.07 -2.49 -6.94
N LYS A 42 5.27 -2.65 -8.00
CA LYS A 42 5.28 -1.71 -9.12
C LYS A 42 4.82 -0.31 -8.68
N ALA A 43 3.75 -0.24 -7.90
CA ALA A 43 3.27 1.04 -7.37
C ALA A 43 4.28 1.67 -6.42
N ALA A 44 4.91 0.86 -5.56
CA ALA A 44 5.98 1.29 -4.67
C ALA A 44 7.19 1.81 -5.44
N HIS A 45 7.61 1.12 -6.49
CA HIS A 45 8.79 1.51 -7.26
C HIS A 45 8.58 2.83 -8.02
N VAL A 46 7.35 3.12 -8.43
CA VAL A 46 7.02 4.35 -9.16
C VAL A 46 6.78 5.52 -8.22
N HIS A 47 6.20 5.27 -7.04
CA HIS A 47 5.68 6.36 -6.19
C HIS A 47 6.17 6.37 -4.74
N ALA A 48 6.68 5.26 -4.21
CA ALA A 48 7.26 5.21 -2.88
C ALA A 48 8.75 5.53 -2.90
N ASP A 49 9.25 6.10 -1.81
CA ASP A 49 10.67 6.38 -1.66
C ASP A 49 11.52 5.10 -1.65
N PRO A 50 12.78 5.19 -2.14
CA PRO A 50 13.73 4.10 -2.04
C PRO A 50 13.92 3.68 -0.58
N GLY A 51 13.63 2.41 -0.28
CA GLY A 51 13.54 1.89 1.10
C GLY A 51 12.12 1.56 1.55
N TYR A 52 11.15 1.56 0.63
CA TYR A 52 9.82 1.03 0.90
C TYR A 52 9.84 -0.45 1.30
N GLU A 53 8.82 -0.86 2.04
CA GLU A 53 8.60 -2.21 2.52
C GLU A 53 7.16 -2.63 2.20
N ILE A 54 7.00 -3.81 1.59
CA ILE A 54 5.69 -4.33 1.22
C ILE A 54 5.20 -5.23 2.34
N VAL A 55 4.10 -4.83 2.98
CA VAL A 55 3.53 -5.52 4.14
C VAL A 55 2.28 -6.28 3.70
N ALA A 56 2.22 -7.59 3.98
CA ALA A 56 1.02 -8.39 3.77
C ALA A 56 0.07 -8.24 4.97
N VAL A 57 -1.09 -7.64 4.74
CA VAL A 57 -2.13 -7.42 5.75
C VAL A 57 -3.27 -8.40 5.52
N CYS A 58 -3.66 -9.11 6.58
CA CYS A 58 -4.81 -9.99 6.52
C CYS A 58 -6.08 -9.25 6.92
N VAL A 59 -6.97 -9.02 5.96
CA VAL A 59 -8.25 -8.35 6.20
C VAL A 59 -9.34 -9.40 6.46
N ILE A 60 -10.01 -9.24 7.59
CA ILE A 60 -11.17 -10.02 7.98
C ILE A 60 -12.38 -9.09 7.85
N ARG A 61 -13.12 -9.18 6.73
CA ARG A 61 -14.43 -8.52 6.62
C ARG A 61 -15.44 -9.36 7.41
N HIS A 62 -16.07 -8.75 8.42
CA HIS A 62 -17.06 -9.37 9.30
C HIS A 62 -18.48 -9.18 8.77
#